data_AF-A0A537ZBJ0-F1
#
_entry.id   AF-A0A537ZBJ0-F1
#
_cell.length_a   1.000
_cell.length_b   1.000
_cell.length_c   1.000
_cell.angle_alpha   90.00
_cell.angle_beta   90.00
_cell.angle_gamma   90.00
#
_symmetry.space_group_name_H-M   'P 1'
#
loop_
_entity.id
_entity.type
_entity.pdbx_description
1 polymer ?
#
loop_
_entity_poly.entity_id
_entity_poly.type
_entity_poly.pdbx_seq_one_letter_code
_entity_poly.pdbx_strand_id
1 'polypeptide(L)'
;TYVDRIRVAPGGGYQYRWHGSWHPVEQRTETIRSRVPPPSFGGVGPPAPPAYTQQSETFYRTFHGTGAAREPCVVVYIDKAAGLAYCKVRAFWGQELQTGRSIVEVDRATDLAGFDAAVRQGIAGFNFIYADDRGHIGYWHTGRIPIRVHGHDPRLPAPGGGRFDWRGFLDPSRWPSVVDPARGWLASWNNKPQRSWLDSGDGSLWGAYQRVRQPMALLGSHRGRFTLTAAWHVARRTGELDLRDTLGFGRLLARLGRSRHLNAIERAAVRQVARWDGTAFYPGGAERSASGAETGKVRAAGFAILSAWFHALEARLGRSVFGPVTGNAGNAAAGVRAYTQTGQTTSPEFEFFDDYDAFLYNALTGRAHRARYLGGGTSSSVSEEALDDAIARLRAQQGGDPARWRAPMPQIQFQSLDVADLPPVPWENRGTWGEAIAIARASP
;
A
#
# COMPACT_ATOMS: atom_id res chain seq x y z
N THR A 1 18.27 0.82 5.87
CA THR A 1 18.56 1.49 7.15
C THR A 1 19.76 0.84 7.77
N TYR A 2 20.69 1.62 8.33
CA TYR A 2 21.79 1.09 9.14
C TYR A 2 21.67 1.51 10.61
N VAL A 3 22.28 0.72 11.49
CA VAL A 3 22.43 1.03 12.92
C VAL A 3 23.92 1.18 13.22
N ASP A 4 24.34 2.41 13.41
CA ASP A 4 25.71 2.80 13.69
C ASP A 4 26.02 2.77 15.17
N ARG A 5 27.20 2.28 15.53
CA ARG A 5 27.77 2.55 16.86
C ARG A 5 28.39 3.93 16.83
N ILE A 6 27.99 4.79 17.76
CA ILE A 6 28.47 6.15 17.87
C ILE A 6 29.12 6.40 19.22
N ARG A 7 29.95 7.46 19.29
CA ARG A 7 30.48 8.03 20.52
C ARG A 7 30.63 9.53 20.38
N VAL A 8 30.70 10.25 21.49
CA VAL A 8 31.05 11.68 21.49
C VAL A 8 32.49 11.84 21.04
N ALA A 9 32.73 12.77 20.11
CA ALA A 9 34.09 13.08 19.65
C ALA A 9 34.80 13.98 20.69
N PRO A 10 36.14 13.90 20.83
CA PRO A 10 36.90 14.71 21.79
C PRO A 10 36.73 16.24 21.65
N GLY A 11 36.31 16.74 20.48
CA GLY A 11 36.05 18.16 20.22
C GLY A 11 34.56 18.53 20.11
N GLY A 12 33.66 17.66 20.57
CA GLY A 12 32.21 17.81 20.38
C GLY A 12 31.69 17.15 19.10
N GLY A 13 30.37 16.94 19.03
CA GLY A 13 29.74 16.14 17.97
C GLY A 13 29.93 14.63 18.18
N TYR A 14 29.86 13.86 17.09
CA TYR A 14 29.92 12.39 17.15
C TYR A 14 30.96 11.80 16.20
N GLN A 15 31.43 10.60 16.55
CA GLN A 15 32.10 9.68 15.64
C GLN A 15 31.27 8.41 15.52
N TYR A 16 31.34 7.74 14.37
CA TYR A 16 30.71 6.43 14.14
C TYR A 16 31.77 5.38 13.78
N ARG A 17 31.53 4.12 14.15
CA ARG A 17 32.49 3.02 13.92
C ARG A 17 32.20 2.30 12.61
N TRP A 18 33.13 2.39 11.65
CA TRP A 18 33.01 1.80 10.32
C TRP A 18 34.35 1.18 9.88
N HIS A 19 34.32 -0.07 9.41
CA HIS A 19 35.50 -0.90 9.11
C HIS A 19 36.57 -0.90 10.21
N GLY A 20 36.13 -1.02 11.46
CA GLY A 20 37.02 -1.15 12.64
C GLY A 20 37.47 0.18 13.25
N SER A 21 37.45 1.28 12.49
CA SER A 21 37.91 2.61 12.91
C SER A 21 36.76 3.56 13.23
N TRP A 22 37.05 4.61 14.01
CA TRP A 22 36.12 5.69 14.31
C TRP A 22 36.27 6.82 13.29
N HIS A 23 35.18 7.19 12.64
CA HIS A 23 35.11 8.24 11.63
C HIS A 23 34.23 9.39 12.11
N PRO A 24 34.52 10.64 11.74
CA PRO A 24 33.66 11.77 12.11
C PRO A 24 32.26 11.62 11.49
N VAL A 25 31.23 11.96 12.27
CA VAL A 25 29.87 12.13 11.76
C VAL A 25 29.77 13.53 11.16
N GLU A 26 29.26 13.64 9.93
CA GLU A 26 28.97 14.94 9.34
C GLU A 26 27.77 15.57 10.06
N GLN A 27 27.87 16.87 10.37
CA GLN A 27 26.81 17.61 11.04
C GLN A 27 26.53 18.93 10.34
N ARG A 28 25.26 19.33 10.32
CA ARG A 28 24.81 20.61 9.75
C ARG A 28 23.70 21.19 10.62
N THR A 29 23.85 22.43 11.04
CA THR A 29 22.84 23.15 11.83
C THR A 29 22.01 24.03 10.89
N GLU A 30 20.70 23.86 10.91
CA GLU A 30 19.75 24.69 10.17
C GLU A 30 18.93 25.56 11.12
N THR A 31 18.62 26.78 10.69
CA THR A 31 17.70 27.67 11.40
C THR A 31 16.32 27.60 10.76
N ILE A 32 15.36 27.05 11.50
CA ILE A 32 13.95 26.95 11.10
C ILE A 32 13.23 28.20 11.60
N ARG A 33 12.66 28.97 10.67
CA ARG A 33 11.82 30.14 10.97
C ARG A 33 10.36 29.74 10.92
N SER A 34 9.67 29.83 12.05
CA SER A 34 8.25 29.47 12.17
C SER A 34 7.41 30.73 12.33
N ARG A 35 6.36 30.88 11.53
CA ARG A 35 5.43 32.01 11.66
C ARG A 35 4.69 31.90 12.99
N VAL A 36 4.67 33.00 13.75
CA VAL A 36 3.87 33.09 14.97
C VAL A 36 2.41 33.28 14.57
N PRO A 37 1.47 32.46 15.09
CA PRO A 37 0.05 32.70 14.89
C PRO A 37 -0.31 34.11 15.36
N PRO A 38 -1.08 34.89 14.57
CA PRO A 38 -1.55 36.19 15.04
C PRO A 38 -2.42 36.00 16.30
N PRO A 39 -2.42 36.96 17.24
CA PRO A 39 -3.28 36.90 18.41
C PRO A 39 -4.76 36.81 18.00
N SER A 40 -5.55 36.01 18.73
CA SER A 40 -6.94 35.66 18.41
C SER A 40 -7.95 36.81 18.49
N PHE A 41 -7.55 37.99 18.98
CA PHE A 41 -8.42 39.16 19.10
C PHE A 41 -7.98 40.24 18.11
N GLY A 42 -8.90 40.60 17.21
CA GLY A 42 -8.71 41.65 16.21
C GLY A 42 -8.49 43.00 16.87
N GLY A 43 -7.24 43.43 16.90
CA GLY A 43 -6.93 44.84 17.14
C GLY A 43 -7.50 45.68 16.00
N VAL A 44 -8.16 46.80 16.34
CA VAL A 44 -8.56 47.80 15.34
C VAL A 44 -7.28 48.51 14.88
N GLY A 45 -6.80 48.18 13.68
CA GLY A 45 -5.60 48.74 13.09
C GLY A 45 -5.11 47.95 11.87
N PRO A 46 -4.13 48.47 11.11
CA PRO A 46 -3.53 47.73 10.02
C PRO A 46 -2.88 46.43 10.52
N PRO A 47 -2.95 45.32 9.75
CA PRO A 47 -2.39 44.05 10.17
C PRO A 47 -0.90 44.20 10.45
N ALA A 48 -0.46 43.75 11.63
CA ALA A 48 0.95 43.74 11.98
C ALA A 48 1.73 42.87 10.98
N PRO A 49 2.98 43.25 10.62
CA PRO A 49 3.84 42.40 9.80
C PRO A 49 4.03 41.03 10.47
N PRO A 50 4.18 39.95 9.67
CA PRO A 50 4.30 38.61 10.22
C PRO A 50 5.51 38.49 11.15
N ALA A 51 5.27 38.06 12.39
CA ALA A 51 6.31 37.72 13.35
C ALA A 51 6.75 36.26 13.17
N TYR A 52 8.01 35.98 13.49
CA TYR A 52 8.60 34.63 13.38
C TYR A 52 9.38 34.29 14.64
N THR A 53 9.25 33.06 15.11
CA THR A 53 10.23 32.44 16.01
C THR A 53 11.32 31.77 15.19
N GLN A 54 12.50 31.60 15.79
CA GLN A 54 13.60 30.85 15.19
C GLN A 54 14.02 29.72 16.12
N GLN A 55 14.24 28.54 15.57
CA GLN A 55 14.83 27.40 16.25
C GLN A 55 16.00 26.89 15.40
N SER A 56 17.10 26.53 16.05
CA SER A 56 18.23 25.87 15.38
C SER A 56 18.19 24.38 15.65
N GLU A 57 18.29 23.57 14.60
CA GLU A 57 18.31 22.11 14.69
C GLU A 57 19.55 21.56 14.00
N THR A 58 20.22 20.59 14.62
CA THR A 58 21.43 19.96 14.06
C THR A 58 21.11 18.58 13.52
N PHE A 59 21.42 18.39 12.23
CA PHE A 59 21.23 17.15 11.50
C PHE A 59 22.56 16.43 11.34
N TYR A 60 22.53 15.10 11.35
CA TYR A 60 23.72 14.26 11.31
C TYR A 60 23.69 13.30 10.12
N ARG A 61 24.87 12.96 9.62
CA ARG A 61 25.05 12.04 8.49
C ARG A 61 26.29 11.17 8.68
N THR A 62 26.13 9.87 8.43
CA THR A 62 27.21 8.89 8.32
C THR A 62 27.31 8.38 6.87
N PHE A 63 28.21 7.45 6.58
CA PHE A 63 28.41 6.92 5.22
C PHE A 63 28.63 5.41 5.24
N HIS A 64 28.05 4.72 4.25
CA HIS A 64 28.17 3.27 4.07
C HIS A 64 28.39 2.93 2.61
N GLY A 65 29.09 1.83 2.35
CA GLY A 65 29.49 1.42 1.01
C GLY A 65 30.88 1.92 0.64
N THR A 66 31.38 1.41 -0.48
CA THR A 66 32.71 1.74 -1.01
C THR A 66 32.60 2.12 -2.48
N GLY A 67 33.56 2.90 -2.99
CA GLY A 67 33.58 3.34 -4.38
C GLY A 67 32.26 3.99 -4.81
N ALA A 68 31.74 3.58 -5.97
CA ALA A 68 30.47 4.05 -6.53
C ALA A 68 29.22 3.64 -5.72
N ALA A 69 29.36 2.79 -4.70
CA ALA A 69 28.29 2.37 -3.79
C ALA A 69 28.33 3.09 -2.44
N ARG A 70 29.28 4.02 -2.23
CA ARG A 70 29.37 4.81 -1.01
C ARG A 70 28.24 5.83 -0.99
N GLU A 71 27.26 5.61 -0.13
CA GLU A 71 26.07 6.44 0.01
C GLU A 71 26.02 7.07 1.41
N PRO A 72 25.53 8.32 1.52
CA PRO A 72 25.28 8.92 2.81
C PRO A 72 24.07 8.28 3.49
N CYS A 73 24.16 8.23 4.82
CA CYS A 73 23.13 7.73 5.70
C CYS A 73 22.64 8.88 6.58
N VAL A 74 21.43 9.35 6.32
CA VAL A 74 20.84 10.45 7.10
C VAL A 74 20.37 9.88 8.43
N VAL A 75 20.92 10.38 9.54
CA VAL A 75 20.56 9.93 10.88
C VAL A 75 19.14 10.40 11.20
N VAL A 76 18.26 9.44 11.53
CA VAL A 76 16.85 9.69 11.86
C VAL A 76 16.57 9.58 13.36
N TYR A 77 17.43 8.88 14.10
CA TYR A 77 17.29 8.73 15.56
C TYR A 77 18.64 8.43 16.20
N ILE A 78 18.90 9.03 17.37
CA ILE A 78 20.09 8.79 18.18
C ILE A 78 19.66 8.27 19.55
N ASP A 79 20.08 7.06 19.88
CA ASP A 79 20.03 6.52 21.24
C ASP A 79 21.39 6.76 21.91
N LYS A 80 21.45 7.87 22.66
CA LYS A 80 22.69 8.27 23.35
C LYS A 80 23.08 7.29 24.45
N ALA A 81 22.12 6.66 25.11
CA ALA A 81 22.38 5.73 26.21
C ALA A 81 22.98 4.42 25.69
N ALA A 82 22.46 3.91 24.56
CA ALA A 82 23.00 2.72 23.90
C ALA A 82 24.25 3.01 23.04
N GLY A 83 24.56 4.29 22.77
CA GLY A 83 25.62 4.68 21.85
C GLY A 83 25.31 4.25 20.41
N LEU A 84 24.05 4.39 19.98
CA LEU A 84 23.58 3.98 18.65
C LEU A 84 22.97 5.15 17.87
N ALA A 85 23.17 5.16 16.55
CA ALA A 85 22.43 6.01 15.62
C ALA A 85 21.74 5.14 14.56
N TYR A 86 20.46 5.41 14.32
CA TYR A 86 19.70 4.80 13.24
C TYR A 86 19.67 5.77 12.07
N CYS A 87 20.05 5.29 10.89
CA CYS A 87 20.18 6.15 9.72
C CYS A 87 19.61 5.50 8.45
N LYS A 88 19.13 6.34 7.53
CA LYS A 88 18.50 5.93 6.27
C LYS A 88 19.41 6.23 5.09
N VAL A 89 19.80 5.18 4.36
CA VAL A 89 20.42 5.28 3.04
C VAL A 89 19.34 5.20 1.96
N ARG A 90 19.47 6.02 0.92
CA ARG A 90 18.60 6.01 -0.25
C ARG A 90 19.43 5.66 -1.47
N ALA A 91 19.02 4.61 -2.18
CA ALA A 91 19.75 4.15 -3.35
C ALA A 91 19.73 5.15 -4.52
N PHE A 92 18.90 6.19 -4.49
CA PHE A 92 18.83 7.24 -5.51
C PHE A 92 19.48 8.56 -5.07
N TRP A 93 20.23 8.56 -3.95
CA TRP A 93 20.84 9.78 -3.41
C TRP A 93 21.74 10.48 -4.43
N GLY A 94 21.61 11.80 -4.54
CA GLY A 94 22.44 12.64 -5.42
C GLY A 94 22.15 12.46 -6.90
N GLN A 95 21.15 11.65 -7.25
CA GLN A 95 20.73 11.40 -8.62
C GLN A 95 19.26 11.82 -8.84
N GLU A 96 18.64 12.54 -7.92
CA GLU A 96 17.20 12.82 -7.90
C GLU A 96 16.67 13.40 -9.23
N LEU A 97 17.45 14.26 -9.89
CA LEU A 97 17.11 14.85 -11.18
C LEU A 97 17.10 13.86 -12.36
N GLN A 98 17.74 12.70 -12.21
CA GLN A 98 17.84 11.68 -13.25
C GLN A 98 16.49 11.03 -13.54
N THR A 99 15.61 10.87 -12.54
CA THR A 99 14.23 10.42 -12.79
C THR A 99 13.48 11.45 -13.64
N GLY A 100 13.63 12.75 -13.34
CA GLY A 100 13.01 13.80 -14.14
C GLY A 100 13.50 13.81 -15.59
N ARG A 101 14.81 13.62 -15.79
CA ARG A 101 15.38 13.45 -17.14
C ARG A 101 14.82 12.23 -17.86
N SER A 102 14.75 11.08 -17.20
CA SER A 102 14.20 9.84 -17.77
C SER A 102 12.77 10.05 -18.28
N ILE A 103 11.93 10.77 -17.52
CA ILE A 103 10.55 11.09 -17.94
C ILE A 103 10.54 11.98 -19.19
N VAL A 104 11.36 13.04 -19.25
CA VAL A 104 11.44 13.91 -20.43
C VAL A 104 11.89 13.15 -21.68
N GLU A 105 12.84 12.21 -21.53
CA GLU A 105 13.29 11.39 -22.66
C GLU A 105 12.27 10.32 -23.05
N VAL A 106 11.49 9.80 -22.10
CA VAL A 106 10.33 8.94 -22.40
C VAL A 106 9.29 9.70 -23.24
N ASP A 107 8.98 10.94 -22.88
CA ASP A 107 8.02 11.78 -23.62
C ASP A 107 8.49 12.13 -25.04
N ARG A 108 9.80 12.05 -25.30
CA ARG A 108 10.43 12.30 -26.61
C ARG A 108 10.65 11.03 -27.44
N ALA A 109 10.50 9.85 -26.84
CA ALA A 109 10.73 8.60 -27.54
C ALA A 109 9.72 8.42 -28.67
N THR A 110 10.22 8.11 -29.87
CA THR A 110 9.39 7.90 -31.07
C THR A 110 9.26 6.43 -31.46
N ASP A 111 9.97 5.54 -30.77
CA ASP A 111 9.93 4.11 -30.95
C ASP A 111 10.25 3.35 -29.65
N LEU A 112 10.07 2.02 -29.70
CA LEU A 112 10.31 1.13 -28.57
C LEU A 112 11.76 1.17 -28.06
N ALA A 113 12.73 1.32 -28.97
CA ALA A 113 14.15 1.31 -28.60
C ALA A 113 14.54 2.58 -27.84
N GLY A 114 14.07 3.74 -28.31
CA GLY A 114 14.22 5.02 -27.61
C GLY A 114 13.52 5.01 -26.26
N PHE A 115 12.32 4.43 -26.18
CA PHE A 115 11.60 4.28 -24.92
C PHE A 115 12.35 3.39 -23.92
N ASP A 116 12.82 2.20 -24.34
CA ASP A 116 13.62 1.29 -23.51
C ASP A 116 14.90 1.97 -22.97
N ALA A 117 15.62 2.69 -23.84
CA ALA A 117 16.81 3.42 -23.46
C ALA A 117 16.51 4.56 -22.46
N ALA A 118 15.37 5.23 -22.60
CA ALA A 118 14.95 6.31 -21.69
C ALA A 118 14.54 5.78 -20.30
N VAL A 119 13.72 4.72 -20.24
CA VAL A 119 13.27 4.15 -18.96
C VAL A 119 14.41 3.51 -18.16
N ARG A 120 15.43 2.96 -18.83
CA ARG A 120 16.61 2.38 -18.15
C ARG A 120 17.51 3.43 -17.47
N GLN A 121 17.26 4.71 -17.71
CA GLN A 121 17.88 5.81 -16.96
C GLN A 121 17.12 6.13 -15.66
N GLY A 122 15.89 5.64 -15.49
CA GLY A 122 15.04 5.91 -14.35
C GLY A 122 15.56 5.26 -13.07
N ILE A 123 15.92 6.09 -12.08
CA ILE A 123 16.49 5.62 -10.81
C ILE A 123 15.46 5.41 -9.71
N ALA A 124 14.24 5.94 -9.89
CA ALA A 124 13.14 5.74 -8.97
C ALA A 124 12.42 4.41 -9.24
N GLY A 125 11.89 3.82 -8.16
CA GLY A 125 11.15 2.56 -8.16
C GLY A 125 9.75 2.68 -8.78
N PHE A 126 9.66 2.93 -10.09
CA PHE A 126 8.40 3.08 -10.81
C PHE A 126 8.17 1.97 -11.83
N ASN A 127 6.91 1.85 -12.23
CA ASN A 127 6.48 0.96 -13.30
C ASN A 127 6.17 1.81 -14.54
N PHE A 128 6.83 1.52 -15.65
CA PHE A 128 6.53 2.12 -16.95
C PHE A 128 5.76 1.12 -17.81
N ILE A 129 4.80 1.63 -18.58
CA ILE A 129 4.05 0.88 -19.59
C ILE A 129 4.20 1.57 -20.94
N TYR A 130 4.18 0.79 -22.02
CA TYR A 130 4.34 1.27 -23.39
C TYR A 130 3.31 0.65 -24.30
N ALA A 131 2.87 1.42 -25.30
CA ALA A 131 2.15 0.94 -26.46
C ALA A 131 2.50 1.82 -27.68
N ASP A 132 2.51 1.26 -28.89
CA ASP A 132 2.76 2.03 -30.13
C ASP A 132 1.85 1.66 -31.31
N ASP A 133 2.05 2.37 -32.42
CA ASP A 133 1.32 2.23 -33.68
C ASP A 133 1.79 1.03 -34.53
N ARG A 134 2.84 0.33 -34.11
CA ARG A 134 3.26 -0.97 -34.66
C ARG A 134 2.60 -2.13 -33.91
N GLY A 135 1.91 -1.83 -32.81
CA GLY A 135 1.18 -2.79 -31.99
C GLY A 135 2.04 -3.45 -30.92
N HIS A 136 3.21 -2.88 -30.61
CA HIS A 136 4.02 -3.31 -29.48
C HIS A 136 3.35 -2.90 -28.17
N ILE A 137 3.48 -3.73 -27.14
CA ILE A 137 3.19 -3.33 -25.75
C ILE A 137 4.35 -3.74 -24.84
N GLY A 138 4.63 -2.91 -23.84
CA GLY A 138 5.79 -3.14 -22.97
C GLY A 138 5.57 -2.76 -21.51
N TYR A 139 6.37 -3.35 -20.63
CA TYR A 139 6.42 -3.04 -19.21
C TYR A 139 7.86 -3.05 -18.71
N TRP A 140 8.22 -2.09 -17.85
CA TRP A 140 9.51 -2.01 -17.16
C TRP A 140 9.29 -1.64 -15.68
N HIS A 141 10.00 -2.33 -14.79
CA HIS A 141 10.11 -1.95 -13.39
C HIS A 141 11.48 -1.30 -13.15
N THR A 142 11.53 0.02 -13.02
CA THR A 142 12.77 0.79 -12.92
C THR A 142 13.23 0.95 -11.48
N GLY A 143 14.48 1.37 -11.29
CA GLY A 143 14.97 1.81 -9.99
C GLY A 143 16.43 1.45 -9.72
N ARG A 144 17.15 2.30 -8.99
CA ARG A 144 18.51 2.01 -8.53
C ARG A 144 18.45 0.98 -7.39
N ILE A 145 18.56 -0.30 -7.72
CA ILE A 145 18.38 -1.40 -6.76
C ILE A 145 19.72 -1.81 -6.14
N PRO A 146 19.91 -1.72 -4.81
CA PRO A 146 21.18 -2.06 -4.17
C PRO A 146 21.43 -3.58 -4.15
N ILE A 147 22.66 -3.97 -4.47
CA ILE A 147 23.14 -5.35 -4.32
C ILE A 147 23.58 -5.55 -2.89
N ARG A 148 22.76 -6.29 -2.13
CA ARG A 148 23.03 -6.61 -0.72
C ARG A 148 23.90 -7.85 -0.59
N VAL A 149 24.71 -7.90 0.46
CA VAL A 149 25.51 -9.08 0.80
C VAL A 149 24.63 -10.22 1.31
N HIS A 150 25.16 -11.45 1.26
CA HIS A 150 24.50 -12.59 1.88
C HIS A 150 24.28 -12.34 3.39
N GLY A 151 23.09 -12.70 3.89
CA GLY A 151 22.69 -12.49 5.29
C GLY A 151 22.20 -11.08 5.62
N HIS A 152 22.24 -10.11 4.68
CA HIS A 152 21.58 -8.82 4.84
C HIS A 152 20.07 -9.00 4.62
N ASP A 153 19.31 -9.12 5.70
CA ASP A 153 17.85 -9.13 5.65
C ASP A 153 17.33 -7.70 5.39
N PRO A 154 16.72 -7.42 4.21
CA PRO A 154 16.30 -6.06 3.86
C PRO A 154 15.13 -5.57 4.71
N ARG A 155 14.44 -6.45 5.45
CA ARG A 155 13.27 -6.13 6.29
C ARG A 155 13.66 -5.53 7.64
N LEU A 156 14.93 -5.61 8.01
CA LEU A 156 15.44 -5.12 9.30
C LEU A 156 16.56 -4.10 9.09
N PRO A 157 16.75 -3.16 10.03
CA PRO A 157 17.95 -2.34 10.05
C PRO A 157 19.22 -3.21 10.12
N ALA A 158 20.17 -2.96 9.22
CA ALA A 158 21.44 -3.68 9.19
C ALA A 158 22.48 -3.00 10.11
N PRO A 159 23.35 -3.74 10.80
CA PRO A 159 24.47 -3.13 11.52
C PRO A 159 25.41 -2.34 10.60
N GLY A 160 25.71 -1.08 10.93
CA GLY A 160 26.45 -0.12 10.10
C GLY A 160 27.98 -0.26 10.13
N GLY A 161 28.52 -1.34 10.72
CA GLY A 161 29.98 -1.52 10.86
C GLY A 161 30.75 -1.82 9.57
N GLY A 162 30.12 -1.76 8.39
CA GLY A 162 30.75 -2.00 7.08
C GLY A 162 30.46 -3.37 6.46
N ARG A 163 30.19 -4.40 7.28
CA ARG A 163 30.02 -5.79 6.79
C ARG A 163 28.77 -6.00 5.92
N PHE A 164 27.75 -5.16 6.11
CA PHE A 164 26.46 -5.25 5.41
C PHE A 164 26.28 -4.17 4.34
N ASP A 165 27.33 -3.39 4.09
CA ASP A 165 27.34 -2.35 3.08
C ASP A 165 27.01 -2.91 1.69
N TRP A 166 26.34 -2.09 0.89
CA TRP A 166 25.95 -2.48 -0.47
C TRP A 166 27.18 -2.65 -1.36
N ARG A 167 27.14 -3.65 -2.24
CA ARG A 167 28.23 -3.99 -3.17
C ARG A 167 28.13 -3.27 -4.52
N GLY A 168 27.26 -2.27 -4.62
CA GLY A 168 26.87 -1.63 -5.88
C GLY A 168 25.38 -1.78 -6.13
N PHE A 169 25.00 -1.62 -7.39
CA PHE A 169 23.62 -1.59 -7.83
C PHE A 169 23.39 -2.57 -8.98
N LEU A 170 22.16 -3.07 -9.07
CA LEU A 170 21.74 -3.96 -10.13
C LEU A 170 21.78 -3.21 -11.46
N ASP A 171 22.47 -3.81 -12.44
CA ASP A 171 22.53 -3.28 -13.81
C ASP A 171 21.10 -3.08 -14.39
N PRO A 172 20.81 -1.92 -15.02
CA PRO A 172 19.50 -1.65 -15.60
C PRO A 172 19.00 -2.68 -16.62
N SER A 173 19.89 -3.36 -17.34
CA SER A 173 19.53 -4.45 -18.27
C SER A 173 18.86 -5.63 -17.57
N ARG A 174 19.11 -5.81 -16.27
CA ARG A 174 18.56 -6.90 -15.44
C ARG A 174 17.26 -6.54 -14.73
N TRP A 175 16.77 -5.32 -14.89
CA TRP A 175 15.50 -4.91 -14.31
C TRP A 175 14.35 -5.70 -14.95
N PRO A 176 13.29 -6.05 -14.18
CA PRO A 176 12.14 -6.74 -14.71
C PRO A 176 11.56 -5.94 -15.87
N SER A 177 11.49 -6.55 -17.04
CA SER A 177 10.88 -5.97 -18.23
C SER A 177 10.31 -7.06 -19.13
N VAL A 178 9.31 -6.70 -19.92
CA VAL A 178 8.73 -7.58 -20.95
C VAL A 178 8.17 -6.72 -22.07
N VAL A 179 8.41 -7.15 -23.31
CA VAL A 179 7.81 -6.61 -24.52
C VAL A 179 7.02 -7.73 -25.19
N ASP A 180 5.85 -7.40 -25.72
CA ASP A 180 4.95 -8.30 -26.45
C ASP A 180 4.73 -9.63 -25.73
N PRO A 181 4.22 -9.62 -24.49
CA PRO A 181 3.98 -10.85 -23.74
C PRO A 181 2.98 -11.72 -24.51
N ALA A 182 3.24 -13.04 -24.60
CA ALA A 182 2.41 -13.99 -25.35
C ALA A 182 0.90 -13.97 -25.00
N ARG A 183 0.54 -13.49 -23.79
CA ARG A 183 -0.85 -13.34 -23.36
C ARG A 183 -1.59 -12.15 -24.02
N GLY A 184 -0.86 -11.24 -24.67
CA GLY A 184 -1.41 -10.08 -25.39
C GLY A 184 -1.89 -8.92 -24.52
N TRP A 185 -1.60 -8.92 -23.22
CA TRP A 185 -1.98 -7.84 -22.30
C TRP A 185 -1.01 -7.74 -21.12
N LEU A 186 -0.99 -6.55 -20.51
CA LEU A 186 -0.24 -6.22 -19.30
C LEU A 186 -1.19 -5.63 -18.26
N ALA A 187 -0.94 -5.91 -16.99
CA ALA A 187 -1.67 -5.31 -15.88
C ALA A 187 -0.72 -5.13 -14.70
N SER A 188 -0.78 -3.96 -14.07
CA SER A 188 -0.07 -3.66 -12.84
C SER A 188 -1.01 -2.95 -11.89
N TRP A 189 -1.00 -3.38 -10.64
CA TRP A 189 -1.65 -2.65 -9.54
C TRP A 189 -0.76 -2.68 -8.30
N ASN A 190 0.49 -2.23 -8.50
CA ASN A 190 1.58 -2.23 -7.52
C ASN A 190 1.99 -3.62 -7.03
N ASN A 191 1.63 -4.67 -7.78
CA ASN A 191 2.03 -6.04 -7.49
C ASN A 191 3.49 -6.31 -7.87
N LYS A 192 3.98 -7.47 -7.44
CA LYS A 192 5.30 -7.99 -7.79
C LYS A 192 5.56 -7.93 -9.30
N PRO A 193 6.68 -7.33 -9.75
CA PRO A 193 6.97 -7.16 -11.18
C PRO A 193 7.33 -8.48 -11.88
N GLN A 194 8.01 -9.39 -11.17
CA GLN A 194 8.32 -10.74 -11.65
C GLN A 194 8.44 -11.73 -10.50
N ARG A 195 8.25 -13.04 -10.78
CA ARG A 195 8.26 -14.09 -9.75
C ARG A 195 9.54 -14.11 -8.90
N SER A 196 10.69 -13.95 -9.54
CA SER A 196 12.03 -13.97 -8.92
C SER A 196 12.42 -12.65 -8.24
N TRP A 197 11.63 -11.58 -8.38
CA TRP A 197 11.95 -10.30 -7.76
C TRP A 197 11.98 -10.44 -6.25
N LEU A 198 13.00 -9.90 -5.60
CA LEU A 198 13.16 -10.07 -4.16
C LEU A 198 12.50 -8.91 -3.43
N ASP A 199 12.03 -9.18 -2.22
CA ASP A 199 11.61 -8.15 -1.27
C ASP A 199 12.76 -7.15 -1.10
N SER A 200 12.47 -5.87 -1.36
CA SER A 200 13.46 -4.80 -1.29
C SER A 200 13.54 -4.15 0.09
N GLY A 201 12.78 -4.64 1.06
CA GLY A 201 12.66 -4.06 2.40
C GLY A 201 11.82 -2.80 2.43
N ASP A 202 10.94 -2.63 1.45
CA ASP A 202 10.01 -1.50 1.34
C ASP A 202 8.73 -1.71 2.17
N GLY A 203 8.64 -2.84 2.87
CA GLY A 203 7.51 -3.20 3.71
C GLY A 203 6.33 -3.77 2.93
N SER A 204 6.43 -3.96 1.61
CA SER A 204 5.34 -4.52 0.80
C SER A 204 5.36 -6.05 0.82
N LEU A 205 4.30 -6.73 1.31
CA LEU A 205 4.19 -8.18 1.12
C LEU A 205 3.62 -8.51 -0.26
N TRP A 206 4.49 -8.96 -1.16
CA TRP A 206 4.10 -9.56 -2.42
C TRP A 206 3.69 -11.02 -2.28
N GLY A 207 2.54 -11.23 -1.63
CA GLY A 207 1.96 -12.54 -1.39
C GLY A 207 1.34 -13.20 -2.62
N ALA A 208 0.89 -14.45 -2.45
CA ALA A 208 0.19 -15.17 -3.51
C ALA A 208 -1.10 -14.46 -3.96
N TYR A 209 -1.75 -13.71 -3.06
CA TYR A 209 -3.01 -13.01 -3.29
C TYR A 209 -2.76 -11.50 -3.36
N GLN A 210 -3.21 -10.86 -4.45
CA GLN A 210 -2.94 -9.46 -4.78
C GLN A 210 -4.09 -8.88 -5.62
N ARG A 211 -4.30 -7.56 -5.54
CA ARG A 211 -5.41 -6.83 -6.21
C ARG A 211 -5.35 -6.85 -7.71
N VAL A 212 -4.15 -6.93 -8.27
CA VAL A 212 -3.96 -7.10 -9.72
C VAL A 212 -4.70 -8.33 -10.28
N ARG A 213 -5.03 -9.33 -9.46
CA ARG A 213 -5.78 -10.51 -9.91
C ARG A 213 -7.14 -10.15 -10.53
N GLN A 214 -7.81 -9.10 -10.06
CA GLN A 214 -9.10 -8.67 -10.63
C GLN A 214 -8.96 -8.17 -12.07
N PRO A 215 -8.17 -7.11 -12.37
CA PRO A 215 -8.02 -6.66 -13.74
C PRO A 215 -7.40 -7.75 -14.62
N MET A 216 -6.48 -8.57 -14.11
CA MET A 216 -5.93 -9.71 -14.87
C MET A 216 -7.00 -10.74 -15.24
N ALA A 217 -7.93 -11.05 -14.33
CA ALA A 217 -9.02 -11.98 -14.61
C ALA A 217 -9.99 -11.41 -15.65
N LEU A 218 -10.32 -10.11 -15.57
CA LEU A 218 -11.17 -9.42 -16.55
C LEU A 218 -10.51 -9.35 -17.94
N LEU A 219 -9.22 -9.05 -18.01
CA LEU A 219 -8.45 -9.06 -19.25
C LEU A 219 -8.35 -10.47 -19.84
N GLY A 220 -8.06 -11.48 -19.02
CA GLY A 220 -7.93 -12.87 -19.45
C GLY A 220 -9.27 -13.53 -19.84
N SER A 221 -10.40 -13.06 -19.31
CA SER A 221 -11.74 -13.53 -19.67
C SER A 221 -12.33 -12.80 -20.87
N HIS A 222 -11.78 -11.64 -21.25
CA HIS A 222 -12.23 -10.89 -22.43
C HIS A 222 -12.14 -11.75 -23.69
N ARG A 223 -13.14 -11.62 -24.57
CA ARG A 223 -13.20 -12.31 -25.86
C ARG A 223 -13.48 -11.28 -26.94
N GLY A 224 -12.82 -11.42 -28.08
CA GLY A 224 -12.94 -10.51 -29.22
C GLY A 224 -12.03 -9.28 -29.12
N ARG A 225 -12.35 -8.25 -29.92
CA ARG A 225 -11.54 -7.03 -30.02
C ARG A 225 -11.56 -6.27 -28.69
N PHE A 226 -10.40 -5.81 -28.24
CA PHE A 226 -10.30 -4.94 -27.06
C PHE A 226 -10.51 -3.49 -27.50
N THR A 227 -11.62 -2.89 -27.07
CA THR A 227 -12.02 -1.51 -27.42
C THR A 227 -11.76 -0.56 -26.24
N LEU A 228 -11.86 0.76 -26.47
CA LEU A 228 -11.82 1.75 -25.39
C LEU A 228 -12.90 1.48 -24.33
N THR A 229 -14.09 1.06 -24.74
CA THR A 229 -15.16 0.66 -23.83
C THR A 229 -14.76 -0.54 -22.97
N ALA A 230 -14.10 -1.54 -23.57
CA ALA A 230 -13.60 -2.69 -22.83
C ALA A 230 -12.50 -2.28 -21.82
N ALA A 231 -11.57 -1.40 -22.22
CA ALA A 231 -10.54 -0.86 -21.34
C ALA A 231 -11.16 -0.13 -20.12
N TRP A 232 -12.11 0.77 -20.37
CA TRP A 232 -12.80 1.49 -19.31
C TRP A 232 -13.63 0.58 -18.42
N HIS A 233 -14.26 -0.45 -18.99
CA HIS A 233 -14.99 -1.46 -18.22
C HIS A 233 -14.06 -2.23 -17.26
N VAL A 234 -12.84 -2.58 -17.67
CA VAL A 234 -11.87 -3.22 -16.76
C VAL A 234 -11.55 -2.30 -15.58
N ALA A 235 -11.22 -1.02 -15.84
CA ALA A 235 -10.89 -0.05 -14.80
C ALA A 235 -12.07 0.15 -13.82
N ARG A 236 -13.26 0.44 -14.35
CA ARG A 236 -14.46 0.65 -13.55
C ARG A 236 -14.85 -0.59 -12.75
N ARG A 237 -14.88 -1.77 -13.37
CA ARG A 237 -15.26 -3.01 -12.68
C ARG A 237 -14.27 -3.32 -11.56
N THR A 238 -12.98 -3.06 -11.77
CA THR A 238 -11.95 -3.21 -10.73
C THR A 238 -12.24 -2.29 -9.54
N GLY A 239 -12.64 -1.03 -9.78
CA GLY A 239 -12.95 -0.07 -8.72
C GLY A 239 -14.23 -0.34 -7.92
N GLU A 240 -15.19 -1.07 -8.50
CA GLU A 240 -16.45 -1.44 -7.86
C GLU A 240 -16.35 -2.60 -6.86
N LEU A 241 -15.28 -3.40 -6.93
CA LEU A 241 -15.17 -4.68 -6.22
C LEU A 241 -14.57 -4.54 -4.81
N ASP A 242 -15.12 -5.29 -3.86
CA ASP A 242 -14.52 -5.46 -2.54
C ASP A 242 -13.27 -6.36 -2.62
N LEU A 243 -12.14 -5.81 -2.17
CA LEU A 243 -10.85 -6.50 -2.18
C LEU A 243 -10.83 -7.72 -1.24
N ARG A 244 -11.53 -7.71 -0.10
CA ARG A 244 -11.62 -8.86 0.81
C ARG A 244 -12.37 -10.02 0.16
N ASP A 245 -13.46 -9.74 -0.56
CA ASP A 245 -14.13 -10.78 -1.35
C ASP A 245 -13.19 -11.39 -2.41
N THR A 246 -12.38 -10.55 -3.05
CA THR A 246 -11.38 -10.97 -4.04
C THR A 246 -10.26 -11.85 -3.47
N LEU A 247 -9.84 -11.64 -2.22
CA LEU A 247 -8.95 -12.59 -1.53
C LEU A 247 -9.62 -13.95 -1.35
N GLY A 248 -10.95 -13.96 -1.26
CA GLY A 248 -11.79 -15.14 -1.08
C GLY A 248 -12.46 -15.20 0.28
N PHE A 249 -12.50 -14.10 1.05
CA PHE A 249 -13.19 -14.07 2.34
C PHE A 249 -14.69 -14.34 2.19
N GLY A 250 -15.35 -13.79 1.16
CA GLY A 250 -16.75 -14.11 0.87
C GLY A 250 -16.98 -15.60 0.59
N ARG A 251 -16.05 -16.26 -0.11
CA ARG A 251 -16.08 -17.72 -0.31
C ARG A 251 -15.86 -18.51 0.97
N LEU A 252 -15.01 -18.04 1.89
CA LEU A 252 -14.82 -18.67 3.20
C LEU A 252 -16.09 -18.58 4.03
N LEU A 253 -16.68 -17.39 4.13
CA LEU A 253 -17.94 -17.17 4.84
C LEU A 253 -19.09 -17.97 4.21
N ALA A 254 -19.20 -17.99 2.88
CA ALA A 254 -20.21 -18.78 2.16
C ALA A 254 -20.15 -20.29 2.49
N ARG A 255 -18.95 -20.84 2.76
CA ARG A 255 -18.79 -22.26 3.12
C ARG A 255 -19.40 -22.61 4.47
N LEU A 256 -19.55 -21.64 5.38
CA LEU A 256 -20.24 -21.85 6.66
C LEU A 256 -21.71 -22.26 6.46
N GLY A 257 -22.30 -22.00 5.29
CA GLY A 257 -23.66 -22.45 4.98
C GLY A 257 -23.84 -23.97 5.00
N ARG A 258 -22.74 -24.75 5.04
CA ARG A 258 -22.74 -26.20 5.24
C ARG A 258 -22.72 -26.62 6.70
N SER A 259 -22.45 -25.69 7.62
CA SER A 259 -22.44 -25.96 9.05
C SER A 259 -23.85 -26.19 9.56
N ARG A 260 -24.01 -27.27 10.34
CA ARG A 260 -25.26 -27.60 11.03
C ARG A 260 -25.52 -26.72 12.26
N HIS A 261 -24.52 -25.95 12.70
CA HIS A 261 -24.62 -25.12 13.91
C HIS A 261 -25.32 -23.79 13.65
N LEU A 262 -25.43 -23.36 12.38
CA LEU A 262 -26.05 -22.09 12.05
C LEU A 262 -27.55 -22.09 12.39
N ASN A 263 -28.06 -20.99 12.90
CA ASN A 263 -29.50 -20.74 13.03
C ASN A 263 -30.10 -20.21 11.71
N ALA A 264 -31.40 -19.90 11.71
CA ALA A 264 -32.11 -19.46 10.51
C ALA A 264 -31.59 -18.11 9.95
N ILE A 265 -31.26 -17.17 10.83
CA ILE A 265 -30.77 -15.82 10.45
C ILE A 265 -29.34 -15.93 9.92
N GLU A 266 -28.47 -16.70 10.57
CA GLU A 266 -27.12 -17.00 10.09
C GLU A 266 -27.11 -17.63 8.70
N ARG A 267 -27.93 -18.67 8.49
CA ARG A 267 -28.07 -19.26 7.17
C ARG A 267 -28.58 -18.26 6.13
N ALA A 268 -29.51 -17.37 6.52
CA ALA A 268 -30.00 -16.33 5.62
C ALA A 268 -28.93 -15.29 5.27
N ALA A 269 -28.14 -14.86 6.24
CA ALA A 269 -27.02 -13.93 6.04
C ALA A 269 -25.93 -14.54 5.15
N VAL A 270 -25.51 -15.78 5.43
CA VAL A 270 -24.52 -16.49 4.60
C VAL A 270 -25.00 -16.66 3.17
N ARG A 271 -26.32 -16.88 2.93
CA ARG A 271 -26.88 -16.89 1.58
C ARG A 271 -26.80 -15.56 0.85
N GLN A 272 -26.87 -14.42 1.55
CA GLN A 272 -26.67 -13.11 0.92
C GLN A 272 -25.23 -12.95 0.44
N VAL A 273 -24.25 -13.39 1.25
CA VAL A 273 -22.83 -13.38 0.87
C VAL A 273 -22.57 -14.34 -0.30
N ALA A 274 -23.14 -15.55 -0.26
CA ALA A 274 -22.96 -16.55 -1.30
C ALA A 274 -23.52 -16.15 -2.69
N ARG A 275 -24.50 -15.25 -2.73
CA ARG A 275 -25.11 -14.71 -3.96
C ARG A 275 -24.49 -13.40 -4.43
N TRP A 276 -23.66 -12.79 -3.60
CA TRP A 276 -23.01 -11.53 -3.91
C TRP A 276 -21.79 -11.76 -4.81
N ASP A 277 -21.61 -10.90 -5.79
CA ASP A 277 -20.58 -10.98 -6.82
C ASP A 277 -19.35 -10.11 -6.52
N GLY A 278 -19.25 -9.61 -5.27
CA GLY A 278 -18.20 -8.72 -4.81
C GLY A 278 -18.44 -7.23 -5.10
N THR A 279 -19.51 -6.86 -5.82
CA THR A 279 -19.81 -5.44 -6.13
C THR A 279 -20.20 -4.66 -4.88
N ALA A 280 -19.36 -3.75 -4.41
CA ALA A 280 -19.58 -2.91 -3.22
C ALA A 280 -19.68 -1.42 -3.54
N PHE A 281 -18.81 -0.93 -4.42
CA PHE A 281 -18.53 0.51 -4.53
C PHE A 281 -19.19 1.14 -5.75
N TYR A 282 -19.12 2.46 -5.82
CA TYR A 282 -19.69 3.23 -6.91
C TYR A 282 -19.08 2.82 -8.26
N PRO A 283 -19.86 2.87 -9.36
CA PRO A 283 -21.30 3.15 -9.39
C PRO A 283 -22.20 1.92 -9.20
N GLY A 284 -21.75 0.71 -9.57
CA GLY A 284 -22.60 -0.49 -9.57
C GLY A 284 -23.04 -0.99 -8.19
N GLY A 285 -22.30 -0.63 -7.14
CA GLY A 285 -22.57 -0.98 -5.75
C GLY A 285 -23.37 0.06 -4.98
N ALA A 286 -23.57 1.27 -5.52
CA ALA A 286 -24.34 2.31 -4.87
C ALA A 286 -25.84 1.98 -4.84
N GLU A 287 -26.45 2.07 -3.66
CA GLU A 287 -27.90 2.00 -3.52
C GLU A 287 -28.54 3.29 -4.01
N ARG A 288 -29.62 3.14 -4.79
CA ARG A 288 -30.38 4.25 -5.34
C ARG A 288 -31.85 4.13 -4.92
N SER A 289 -32.47 5.28 -4.65
CA SER A 289 -33.91 5.39 -4.43
C SER A 289 -34.69 5.13 -5.72
N ALA A 290 -36.02 5.11 -5.63
CA ALA A 290 -36.89 5.04 -6.80
C ALA A 290 -36.71 6.21 -7.78
N SER A 291 -36.26 7.37 -7.30
CA SER A 291 -35.94 8.54 -8.14
C SER A 291 -34.55 8.49 -8.77
N GLY A 292 -33.76 7.44 -8.50
CA GLY A 292 -32.40 7.29 -9.01
C GLY A 292 -31.33 8.01 -8.17
N ALA A 293 -31.72 8.76 -7.14
CA ALA A 293 -30.79 9.43 -6.23
C ALA A 293 -30.08 8.41 -5.33
N GLU A 294 -28.80 8.66 -5.02
CA GLU A 294 -28.03 7.81 -4.12
C GLU A 294 -28.53 7.93 -2.67
N THR A 295 -28.63 6.80 -1.99
CA THR A 295 -29.08 6.77 -0.58
C THR A 295 -27.92 6.93 0.42
N GLY A 296 -26.68 7.00 -0.07
CA GLY A 296 -25.47 6.97 0.76
C GLY A 296 -25.13 5.58 1.30
N LYS A 297 -25.68 4.51 0.73
CA LYS A 297 -25.45 3.12 1.17
C LYS A 297 -24.93 2.23 0.03
N VAL A 298 -24.26 1.15 0.42
CA VAL A 298 -23.94 0.03 -0.49
C VAL A 298 -25.16 -0.86 -0.64
N ARG A 299 -25.61 -1.10 -1.87
CA ARG A 299 -26.81 -1.87 -2.23
C ARG A 299 -26.76 -3.33 -1.77
N ALA A 300 -25.59 -3.95 -1.80
CA ALA A 300 -25.47 -5.38 -1.54
C ALA A 300 -25.46 -5.69 -0.03
N ALA A 301 -26.43 -6.49 0.44
CA ALA A 301 -26.41 -7.02 1.80
C ALA A 301 -25.18 -7.89 2.08
N GLY A 302 -24.68 -8.60 1.05
CA GLY A 302 -23.45 -9.40 1.14
C GLY A 302 -22.24 -8.59 1.61
N PHE A 303 -22.10 -7.35 1.15
CA PHE A 303 -21.04 -6.44 1.61
C PHE A 303 -21.21 -6.09 3.10
N ALA A 304 -22.42 -5.69 3.53
CA ALA A 304 -22.66 -5.34 4.93
C ALA A 304 -22.35 -6.51 5.89
N ILE A 305 -22.73 -7.73 5.50
CA ILE A 305 -22.49 -8.95 6.26
C ILE A 305 -21.00 -9.32 6.26
N LEU A 306 -20.34 -9.28 5.10
CA LEU A 306 -18.91 -9.57 5.02
C LEU A 306 -18.10 -8.58 5.85
N SER A 307 -18.39 -7.27 5.77
CA SER A 307 -17.72 -6.24 6.56
C SER A 307 -17.87 -6.48 8.06
N ALA A 308 -19.09 -6.72 8.54
CA ALA A 308 -19.33 -6.98 9.95
C ALA A 308 -18.61 -8.25 10.44
N TRP A 309 -18.65 -9.33 9.65
CA TRP A 309 -17.96 -10.58 9.95
C TRP A 309 -16.43 -10.42 9.94
N PHE A 310 -15.89 -9.68 8.98
CA PHE A 310 -14.47 -9.42 8.86
C PHE A 310 -13.94 -8.66 10.09
N HIS A 311 -14.62 -7.60 10.52
CA HIS A 311 -14.22 -6.88 11.75
C HIS A 311 -14.34 -7.74 13.01
N ALA A 312 -15.34 -8.62 13.09
CA ALA A 312 -15.45 -9.58 14.19
C ALA A 312 -14.30 -10.60 14.18
N LEU A 313 -13.86 -11.05 12.99
CA LEU A 313 -12.68 -11.91 12.85
C LEU A 313 -11.40 -11.21 13.32
N GLU A 314 -11.22 -9.93 12.98
CA GLU A 314 -10.04 -9.15 13.36
C GLU A 314 -9.83 -9.08 14.87
N ALA A 315 -10.92 -8.99 15.64
CA ALA A 315 -10.87 -9.00 17.09
C ALA A 315 -10.41 -10.35 17.68
N ARG A 316 -10.46 -11.43 16.88
CA ARG A 316 -10.22 -12.82 17.32
C ARG A 316 -8.87 -13.35 16.83
N LEU A 317 -8.58 -13.19 15.55
CA LEU A 317 -7.41 -13.79 14.91
C LEU A 317 -6.10 -13.17 15.41
N GLY A 318 -5.12 -14.02 15.72
CA GLY A 318 -3.80 -13.58 16.16
C GLY A 318 -3.77 -12.97 17.56
N ARG A 319 -4.90 -12.86 18.27
CA ARG A 319 -4.98 -12.17 19.57
C ARG A 319 -3.98 -12.70 20.60
N SER A 320 -3.85 -14.02 20.72
CA SER A 320 -2.89 -14.66 21.65
C SER A 320 -1.43 -14.44 21.28
N VAL A 321 -1.14 -14.10 20.03
CA VAL A 321 0.22 -13.93 19.50
C VAL A 321 0.61 -12.46 19.49
N PHE A 322 -0.23 -11.60 18.93
CA PHE A 322 0.05 -10.18 18.73
C PHE A 322 -0.41 -9.31 19.89
N GLY A 323 -1.42 -9.71 20.66
CA GLY A 323 -1.91 -8.94 21.81
C GLY A 323 -0.80 -8.60 22.81
N PRO A 324 0.05 -9.56 23.25
CA PRO A 324 1.15 -9.28 24.17
C PRO A 324 2.21 -8.34 23.62
N VAL A 325 2.46 -8.38 22.31
CA VAL A 325 3.54 -7.60 21.66
C VAL A 325 3.08 -6.19 21.34
N THR A 326 1.82 -6.03 20.91
CA THR A 326 1.26 -4.74 20.52
C THR A 326 0.75 -3.91 21.70
N GLY A 327 0.70 -4.50 22.91
CA GLY A 327 0.11 -3.86 24.08
C GLY A 327 -1.41 -3.69 24.01
N ASN A 328 -2.08 -4.20 22.98
CA ASN A 328 -3.52 -4.09 22.77
C ASN A 328 -4.21 -5.46 22.90
N ALA A 329 -4.31 -5.96 24.14
CA ALA A 329 -4.92 -7.25 24.42
C ALA A 329 -6.44 -7.31 24.10
N GLY A 330 -7.11 -6.16 23.99
CA GLY A 330 -8.52 -6.05 23.62
C GLY A 330 -8.76 -6.12 22.11
N ASN A 331 -7.84 -5.57 21.31
CA ASN A 331 -7.92 -5.59 19.85
C ASN A 331 -6.51 -5.67 19.24
N ALA A 332 -6.01 -6.90 19.10
CA ALA A 332 -4.68 -7.14 18.55
C ALA A 332 -4.56 -6.68 17.09
N ALA A 333 -5.65 -6.71 16.31
CA ALA A 333 -5.67 -6.21 14.95
C ALA A 333 -5.36 -4.71 14.89
N ALA A 334 -5.97 -3.89 15.76
CA ALA A 334 -5.64 -2.46 15.83
C ALA A 334 -4.16 -2.22 16.14
N GLY A 335 -3.59 -3.04 17.04
CA GLY A 335 -2.17 -3.02 17.34
C GLY A 335 -1.29 -3.34 16.13
N VAL A 336 -1.60 -4.41 15.38
CA VAL A 336 -0.84 -4.78 14.18
C VAL A 336 -1.01 -3.76 13.06
N ARG A 337 -2.22 -3.24 12.87
CA ARG A 337 -2.53 -2.20 11.89
C ARG A 337 -1.76 -0.91 12.16
N ALA A 338 -1.52 -0.55 13.41
CA ALA A 338 -0.67 0.60 13.74
C ALA A 338 0.79 0.47 13.21
N TYR A 339 1.27 -0.76 12.95
CA TYR A 339 2.59 -1.01 12.37
C TYR A 339 2.59 -1.26 10.86
N THR A 340 1.44 -1.64 10.28
CA THR A 340 1.29 -2.07 8.88
C THR A 340 0.58 -1.03 8.01
N GLN A 341 -0.23 -0.17 8.61
CA GLN A 341 -0.86 0.95 7.91
C GLN A 341 0.12 2.12 7.75
N THR A 342 0.13 2.69 6.55
CA THR A 342 0.85 3.93 6.27
C THR A 342 0.09 5.10 6.89
N GLY A 343 0.66 5.74 7.92
CA GLY A 343 0.11 6.98 8.45
C GLY A 343 -0.02 8.05 7.35
N GLN A 344 -1.10 8.84 7.41
CA GLN A 344 -1.46 9.94 6.47
C GLN A 344 -2.12 9.56 5.14
N THR A 345 -2.39 8.28 4.86
CA THR A 345 -3.34 7.96 3.79
C THR A 345 -4.75 8.20 4.33
N THR A 346 -5.49 9.17 3.76
CA THR A 346 -6.93 9.37 4.00
C THR A 346 -7.82 8.27 3.40
N SER A 347 -7.17 7.24 2.87
CA SER A 347 -7.72 6.07 2.23
C SER A 347 -8.62 5.25 3.16
N PRO A 348 -9.85 4.89 2.74
CA PRO A 348 -10.69 3.97 3.48
C PRO A 348 -10.07 2.57 3.50
N GLU A 349 -10.53 1.74 4.44
CA GLU A 349 -10.06 0.36 4.66
C GLU A 349 -10.14 -0.55 3.41
N PHE A 350 -10.82 -0.12 2.35
CA PHE A 350 -11.09 -0.88 1.13
C PHE A 350 -10.14 -0.56 -0.03
N GLU A 351 -9.27 0.45 0.11
CA GLU A 351 -8.40 0.90 -0.99
C GLU A 351 -7.20 -0.04 -1.20
N PHE A 352 -6.61 -0.51 -0.10
CA PHE A 352 -5.40 -1.31 -0.12
C PHE A 352 -5.67 -2.74 0.34
N PHE A 353 -4.94 -3.66 -0.29
CA PHE A 353 -4.63 -4.89 0.44
C PHE A 353 -3.62 -4.54 1.50
N ASP A 354 -4.08 -4.48 2.74
CA ASP A 354 -3.18 -4.48 3.88
C ASP A 354 -2.55 -5.88 3.99
N ASP A 355 -1.25 -5.91 4.26
CA ASP A 355 -0.48 -7.09 4.61
C ASP A 355 -1.16 -7.92 5.70
N TYR A 356 -1.86 -7.24 6.61
CA TYR A 356 -2.62 -7.89 7.67
C TYR A 356 -3.79 -8.73 7.12
N ASP A 357 -4.55 -8.24 6.14
CA ASP A 357 -5.68 -8.96 5.56
C ASP A 357 -5.26 -10.26 4.87
N ALA A 358 -4.14 -10.20 4.13
CA ALA A 358 -3.55 -11.37 3.50
C ALA A 358 -3.05 -12.38 4.55
N PHE A 359 -2.46 -11.88 5.65
CA PHE A 359 -2.11 -12.72 6.80
C PHE A 359 -3.36 -13.40 7.41
N LEU A 360 -4.44 -12.67 7.65
CA LEU A 360 -5.69 -13.21 8.21
C LEU A 360 -6.23 -14.34 7.32
N TYR A 361 -6.26 -14.11 6.01
CA TYR A 361 -6.68 -15.11 5.04
C TYR A 361 -5.77 -16.35 5.07
N ASN A 362 -4.46 -16.15 5.14
CA ASN A 362 -3.50 -17.25 5.24
C ASN A 362 -3.66 -18.03 6.54
N ALA A 363 -3.96 -17.38 7.66
CA ALA A 363 -4.20 -18.05 8.93
C ALA A 363 -5.49 -18.89 8.90
N LEU A 364 -6.59 -18.35 8.37
CA LEU A 364 -7.84 -19.11 8.20
C LEU A 364 -7.70 -20.29 7.23
N THR A 365 -6.90 -20.13 6.17
CA THR A 365 -6.67 -21.20 5.19
C THR A 365 -5.55 -22.17 5.58
N GLY A 366 -4.96 -22.03 6.78
CA GLY A 366 -3.88 -22.88 7.29
C GLY A 366 -2.51 -22.66 6.67
N ARG A 367 -2.37 -21.68 5.75
CA ARG A 367 -1.08 -21.31 5.15
C ARG A 367 -0.16 -20.60 6.13
N ALA A 368 -0.70 -19.82 7.06
CA ALA A 368 0.04 -19.26 8.18
C ALA A 368 -0.21 -20.12 9.44
N HIS A 369 0.79 -20.93 9.81
CA HIS A 369 0.68 -21.92 10.89
C HIS A 369 1.90 -21.94 11.84
N ARG A 370 2.80 -20.94 11.74
CA ARG A 370 4.01 -20.86 12.58
C ARG A 370 3.71 -20.55 14.06
N ALA A 371 2.50 -20.12 14.38
CA ALA A 371 2.00 -19.91 15.73
C ALA A 371 0.51 -20.25 15.81
N ARG A 372 -0.05 -20.27 17.03
CA ARG A 372 -1.48 -20.51 17.28
C ARG A 372 -2.32 -19.27 16.98
N TYR A 373 -2.33 -18.83 15.72
CA TYR A 373 -3.07 -17.65 15.28
C TYR A 373 -4.59 -17.80 15.41
N LEU A 374 -5.12 -19.02 15.42
CA LEU A 374 -6.53 -19.31 15.70
C LEU A 374 -6.82 -19.55 17.19
N GLY A 375 -5.83 -19.35 18.07
CA GLY A 375 -5.92 -19.75 19.47
C GLY A 375 -6.07 -21.27 19.61
N GLY A 376 -7.11 -21.70 20.33
CA GLY A 376 -7.49 -23.11 20.44
C GLY A 376 -8.57 -23.56 19.44
N GLY A 377 -9.03 -22.66 18.56
CA GLY A 377 -10.13 -22.91 17.63
C GLY A 377 -9.69 -23.46 16.27
N THR A 378 -10.68 -23.77 15.44
CA THR A 378 -10.51 -24.11 14.03
C THR A 378 -10.93 -22.93 13.14
N SER A 379 -10.59 -22.96 11.86
CA SER A 379 -11.11 -21.94 10.92
C SER A 379 -12.63 -21.88 10.92
N SER A 380 -13.33 -23.01 11.08
CA SER A 380 -14.80 -23.03 11.13
C SER A 380 -15.32 -22.39 12.42
N SER A 381 -14.82 -22.83 13.59
CA SER A 381 -15.34 -22.34 14.87
C SER A 381 -15.09 -20.84 15.06
N VAL A 382 -13.89 -20.35 14.71
CA VAL A 382 -13.57 -18.91 14.80
C VAL A 382 -14.41 -18.10 13.82
N SER A 383 -14.70 -18.65 12.63
CA SER A 383 -15.56 -17.98 11.64
C SER A 383 -17.04 -17.99 12.04
N GLU A 384 -17.52 -19.05 12.70
CA GLU A 384 -18.87 -19.15 13.26
C GLU A 384 -19.05 -18.13 14.39
N GLU A 385 -18.14 -18.08 15.36
CA GLU A 385 -18.20 -17.11 16.45
C GLU A 385 -18.14 -15.64 15.94
N ALA A 386 -17.34 -15.37 14.92
CA ALA A 386 -17.31 -14.04 14.28
C ALA A 386 -18.62 -13.72 13.54
N LEU A 387 -19.30 -14.74 13.01
CA LEU A 387 -20.60 -14.58 12.34
C LEU A 387 -21.70 -14.26 13.36
N ASP A 388 -21.67 -14.90 14.52
CA ASP A 388 -22.59 -14.64 15.63
C ASP A 388 -22.51 -13.16 16.08
N ASP A 389 -21.29 -12.66 16.32
CA ASP A 389 -21.04 -11.26 16.67
C ASP A 389 -21.54 -10.29 15.59
N ALA A 390 -21.23 -10.60 14.33
CA ALA A 390 -21.61 -9.77 13.19
C ALA A 390 -23.13 -9.67 13.05
N ILE A 391 -23.84 -10.78 13.21
CA ILE A 391 -25.29 -10.85 13.12
C ILE A 391 -25.96 -10.20 14.31
N ALA A 392 -25.44 -10.41 15.53
CA ALA A 392 -25.95 -9.72 16.71
C ALA A 392 -25.89 -8.20 16.52
N ARG A 393 -24.75 -7.68 16.03
CA ARG A 393 -24.57 -6.25 15.72
C ARG A 393 -25.52 -5.77 14.63
N LEU A 394 -25.56 -6.43 13.48
CA LEU A 394 -26.40 -6.01 12.35
C LEU A 394 -27.89 -6.07 12.70
N ARG A 395 -28.32 -7.10 13.44
CA ARG A 395 -29.71 -7.24 13.89
C ARG A 395 -30.11 -6.12 14.85
N ALA A 396 -29.24 -5.78 15.79
CA ALA A 396 -29.49 -4.68 16.72
C ALA A 396 -29.62 -3.33 15.99
N GLN A 397 -28.86 -3.13 14.91
CA GLN A 397 -28.83 -1.86 14.18
C GLN A 397 -29.90 -1.75 13.08
N GLN A 398 -30.26 -2.86 12.45
CA GLN A 398 -31.00 -2.86 11.18
C GLN A 398 -32.17 -3.87 11.14
N GLY A 399 -32.48 -4.52 12.26
CA GLY A 399 -33.59 -5.47 12.38
C GLY A 399 -33.26 -6.90 11.91
N GLY A 400 -34.27 -7.78 11.94
CA GLY A 400 -34.09 -9.23 11.82
C GLY A 400 -33.95 -9.82 10.41
N ASP A 401 -34.00 -9.00 9.35
CA ASP A 401 -33.96 -9.48 7.96
C ASP A 401 -32.58 -9.20 7.31
N PRO A 402 -31.73 -10.22 7.13
CA PRO A 402 -30.41 -10.04 6.51
C PRO A 402 -30.44 -9.47 5.09
N ALA A 403 -31.53 -9.64 4.33
CA ALA A 403 -31.62 -9.11 2.96
C ALA A 403 -31.73 -7.58 2.92
N ARG A 404 -32.15 -6.96 4.04
CA ARG A 404 -32.31 -5.50 4.17
C ARG A 404 -31.10 -4.80 4.78
N TRP A 405 -30.12 -5.55 5.27
CA TRP A 405 -28.92 -4.94 5.84
C TRP A 405 -28.11 -4.22 4.77
N ARG A 406 -27.67 -3.01 5.09
CA ARG A 406 -26.89 -2.13 4.22
C ARG A 406 -25.76 -1.50 5.03
N ALA A 407 -24.60 -1.37 4.41
CA ALA A 407 -23.50 -0.60 4.97
C ALA A 407 -23.52 0.82 4.39
N PRO A 408 -23.00 1.82 5.12
CA PRO A 408 -22.72 3.14 4.55
C PRO A 408 -21.80 3.02 3.33
N MET A 409 -22.04 3.83 2.30
CA MET A 409 -21.14 4.00 1.17
C MET A 409 -19.99 4.91 1.61
N PRO A 410 -18.73 4.44 1.61
CA PRO A 410 -17.58 5.30 1.87
C PRO A 410 -17.55 6.46 0.87
N GLN A 411 -16.89 7.56 1.24
CA GLN A 411 -16.83 8.75 0.40
C GLN A 411 -15.37 9.12 0.11
N ILE A 412 -15.09 9.56 -1.11
CA ILE A 412 -13.86 10.27 -1.45
C ILE A 412 -14.02 11.71 -0.96
N GLN A 413 -13.11 12.13 -0.09
CA GLN A 413 -12.98 13.52 0.35
C GLN A 413 -11.85 14.18 -0.43
N PHE A 414 -12.15 15.31 -1.07
CA PHE A 414 -11.13 16.09 -1.77
C PHE A 414 -10.52 17.09 -0.80
N GLN A 415 -9.22 16.93 -0.52
CA GLN A 415 -8.49 17.92 0.26
C GLN A 415 -8.25 19.17 -0.58
N SER A 416 -8.75 20.31 -0.11
CA SER A 416 -8.50 21.60 -0.74
C SER A 416 -7.08 22.06 -0.41
N LEU A 417 -6.30 22.37 -1.46
CA LEU A 417 -5.01 23.04 -1.36
C LEU A 417 -5.19 24.52 -1.76
N ASP A 418 -6.13 25.22 -1.10
CA ASP A 418 -6.30 26.70 -1.12
C ASP A 418 -7.41 27.32 -1.98
N VAL A 419 -8.19 26.57 -2.79
CA VAL A 419 -9.12 27.21 -3.78
C VAL A 419 -10.62 26.98 -3.52
N ALA A 420 -11.04 25.82 -2.99
CA ALA A 420 -12.38 25.55 -2.43
C ALA A 420 -12.47 24.08 -2.00
N ASP A 421 -13.35 23.78 -1.04
CA ASP A 421 -13.74 22.40 -0.74
C ASP A 421 -14.69 21.88 -1.85
N LEU A 422 -14.34 20.73 -2.44
CA LEU A 422 -15.26 20.02 -3.33
C LEU A 422 -16.14 19.08 -2.51
N PRO A 423 -17.43 18.93 -2.87
CA PRO A 423 -18.29 17.98 -2.18
C PRO A 423 -17.72 16.56 -2.31
N PRO A 424 -17.88 15.73 -1.27
CA PRO A 424 -17.49 14.34 -1.34
C PRO A 424 -18.26 13.61 -2.43
N VAL A 425 -17.63 12.59 -3.00
CA VAL A 425 -18.29 11.68 -3.96
C VAL A 425 -18.27 10.26 -3.42
N PRO A 426 -19.23 9.40 -3.81
CA PRO A 426 -19.21 7.99 -3.48
C PRO A 426 -17.87 7.34 -3.83
N TRP A 427 -17.40 6.46 -2.96
CA TRP A 427 -16.13 5.78 -3.12
C TRP A 427 -16.12 4.83 -4.31
N GLU A 428 -14.99 4.83 -5.02
CA GLU A 428 -14.58 3.86 -6.03
C GLU A 428 -13.07 3.64 -5.83
N ASN A 429 -12.60 2.38 -5.84
CA ASN A 429 -11.17 2.10 -5.72
C ASN A 429 -10.46 2.33 -7.06
N ARG A 430 -10.16 3.60 -7.36
CA ARG A 430 -9.67 4.06 -8.67
C ARG A 430 -8.45 4.96 -8.55
N GLY A 431 -7.79 5.19 -9.68
CA GLY A 431 -6.78 6.25 -9.78
C GLY A 431 -7.40 7.63 -9.57
N THR A 432 -6.59 8.60 -9.13
CA THR A 432 -7.01 10.01 -9.01
C THR A 432 -7.55 10.56 -10.34
N TRP A 433 -6.99 10.09 -11.45
CA TRP A 433 -7.47 10.28 -12.82
C TRP A 433 -7.40 8.95 -13.57
N GLY A 434 -8.04 8.88 -14.74
CA GLY A 434 -7.99 7.72 -15.62
C GLY A 434 -8.00 8.14 -17.08
N GLU A 435 -7.27 7.41 -17.92
CA GLU A 435 -7.14 7.63 -19.35
C GLU A 435 -7.24 6.30 -20.09
N ALA A 436 -7.86 6.34 -21.27
CA ALA A 436 -7.92 5.21 -22.18
C ALA A 436 -7.51 5.70 -23.57
N ILE A 437 -6.39 5.17 -24.07
CA ILE A 437 -5.81 5.54 -25.35
C ILE A 437 -5.97 4.35 -26.31
N ALA A 438 -6.42 4.64 -27.53
CA ALA A 438 -6.40 3.69 -28.64
C ALA A 438 -5.43 4.22 -29.69
N ILE A 439 -4.33 3.51 -29.90
CA ILE A 439 -3.33 3.85 -30.89
C ILE A 439 -3.72 3.16 -32.20
N ALA A 440 -4.00 3.95 -33.23
CA ALA A 440 -4.25 3.42 -34.57
C ALA A 440 -2.96 2.82 -35.12
N ARG A 441 -3.06 1.66 -35.78
CA ARG A 441 -1.89 1.10 -36.46
C ARG A 441 -1.44 2.02 -37.57
N ALA A 442 -0.15 2.29 -37.66
CA ALA A 442 0.42 2.94 -38.84
C ALA A 442 0.04 2.11 -40.08
N SER A 443 -0.40 2.78 -41.14
CA SER A 443 -0.55 2.11 -42.43
C SER A 443 0.85 1.69 -42.90
N PRO A 444 1.01 0.46 -43.44
CA PRO A 444 2.30 -0.09 -43.82
C PRO A 444 3.04 0.74 -44.86
#